data_AF-A0A7C3JWJ7-F1
#
_entry.id   AF-A0A7C3JWJ7-F1
#
_cell.length_a   1.000
_cell.length_b   1.000
_cell.length_c   1.000
_cell.angle_alpha   90.00
_cell.angle_beta   90.00
_cell.angle_gamma   90.00
#
_symmetry.space_group_name_H-M   'P 1'
#
loop_
_entity.id
_entity.type
_entity.pdbx_description
1 polymer ?
#
loop_
_entity_poly.entity_id
_entity_poly.type
_entity_poly.pdbx_seq_one_letter_code
_entity_poly.pdbx_strand_id
1 'polypeptide(L)' 'MRPGDPLKTVKPIRSKKTGTVLPREGTFVRAVENLGRRLILVNFGSAGEEYLFPDEVLPEAGS' A
#
# COMPACT_ATOMS: atom_id res chain seq x y z
N MET A 1 -5.15 -2.66 -10.81
CA MET A 1 -4.52 -1.53 -10.10
C MET A 1 -3.80 -0.67 -11.12
N ARG A 2 -4.21 0.59 -11.22
CA ARG A 2 -3.58 1.68 -11.97
C ARG A 2 -3.10 2.73 -10.96
N PRO A 3 -2.00 3.45 -11.24
CA PRO A 3 -1.57 4.57 -10.40
C PRO A 3 -2.74 5.53 -10.13
N GLY A 4 -2.97 5.86 -8.86
CA GLY A 4 -4.12 6.65 -8.42
C GLY A 4 -5.30 5.82 -7.88
N ASP A 5 -5.33 4.50 -8.09
CA ASP A 5 -6.41 3.66 -7.55
C ASP A 5 -6.38 3.67 -6.00
N PRO A 6 -7.53 3.83 -5.33
CA PRO A 6 -7.63 3.67 -3.89
C PRO A 6 -7.47 2.20 -3.49
N LEU A 7 -6.74 1.99 -2.40
CA LEU A 7 -6.46 0.69 -1.80
C LEU A 7 -6.79 0.71 -0.32
N LYS A 8 -7.20 -0.45 0.19
CA LYS A 8 -7.38 -0.69 1.62
C LYS A 8 -6.48 -1.82 2.09
N THR A 9 -5.78 -1.62 3.19
CA THR A 9 -4.97 -2.68 3.81
C THR A 9 -5.89 -3.76 4.39
N VAL A 10 -5.50 -5.03 4.30
CA VAL A 10 -6.28 -6.15 4.88
C VAL A 10 -6.15 -6.21 6.40
N LYS A 11 -4.96 -5.88 6.91
CA LYS A 11 -4.59 -5.86 8.34
C LYS A 11 -3.89 -4.54 8.71
N PRO A 12 -3.86 -4.14 10.00
CA PRO A 12 -3.06 -3.00 10.42
C PRO A 12 -1.59 -3.20 10.03
N ILE A 13 -0.99 -2.18 9.43
CA ILE A 13 0.42 -2.21 9.01
C ILE A 13 1.17 -1.15 9.80
N ARG A 14 2.31 -1.55 10.37
CA ARG A 14 3.22 -0.63 11.04
C ARG A 14 4.33 -0.25 10.05
N SER A 15 4.55 1.04 9.84
CA SER A 15 5.63 1.49 8.96
C SER A 15 6.98 1.02 9.50
N LYS A 16 7.82 0.53 8.60
CA LYS A 16 9.19 0.13 8.94
C LYS A 16 10.10 1.33 9.16
N LYS A 17 9.74 2.50 8.61
CA LYS A 17 10.53 3.74 8.71
C LYS A 17 10.25 4.48 10.01
N THR A 18 8.97 4.65 10.37
CA THR A 18 8.57 5.52 11.49
C THR A 18 8.08 4.73 12.71
N GLY A 19 7.76 3.44 12.55
CA GLY A 19 7.17 2.62 13.60
C GLY A 19 5.70 2.96 13.91
N THR A 20 5.10 3.91 13.20
CA THR A 20 3.69 4.31 13.35
C THR A 20 2.77 3.32 12.64
N VAL A 21 1.55 3.13 13.14
CA VAL A 21 0.51 2.38 12.43
C VAL A 21 -0.01 3.25 11.28
N LEU A 22 0.03 2.71 10.07
CA LEU A 22 -0.43 3.39 8.85
C LEU A 22 -1.96 3.45 8.81
N PRO A 23 -2.53 4.50 8.18
CA PRO A 23 -3.95 4.52 7.81
C PRO A 23 -4.38 3.26 7.07
N ARG A 24 -5.65 2.88 7.21
CA ARG A 24 -6.18 1.69 6.52
C ARG A 24 -6.29 1.90 5.02
N GLU A 25 -6.47 3.14 4.59
CA GLU A 25 -6.62 3.55 3.19
C GLU A 25 -5.34 4.19 2.66
N GLY A 26 -5.04 3.95 1.39
CA GLY A 26 -3.93 4.57 0.69
C GLY A 26 -4.14 4.54 -0.82
N THR A 27 -3.23 5.16 -1.55
CA THR A 27 -3.30 5.26 -3.01
C THR A 27 -2.19 4.44 -3.65
N PHE A 28 -2.54 3.60 -4.62
CA PHE A 28 -1.55 2.87 -5.40
C PHE A 28 -0.69 3.84 -6.22
N VAL A 29 0.63 3.77 -6.05
CA VAL A 29 1.59 4.60 -6.81
C VAL A 29 2.17 3.79 -7.97
N ARG A 30 2.80 2.64 -7.67
CA ARG A 30 3.43 1.77 -8.66
C ARG A 30 3.66 0.37 -8.12
N ALA A 31 3.95 -0.58 -9.01
CA ALA A 31 4.48 -1.89 -8.65
C ALA A 31 5.95 -2.01 -9.06
N VAL A 32 6.73 -2.75 -8.27
CA VAL A 32 8.12 -3.09 -8.57
C VAL A 32 8.32 -4.60 -8.42
N GLU A 33 9.15 -5.17 -9.28
CA GLU A 33 9.62 -6.55 -9.20
C GLU A 33 11.01 -6.55 -8.56
N ASN A 34 11.21 -7.34 -7.50
CA ASN A 34 12.50 -7.48 -6.84
C ASN A 34 12.72 -8.94 -6.45
N LEU A 35 13.76 -9.57 -7.03
CA LEU A 35 14.11 -10.98 -6.77
C LEU A 35 12.92 -11.95 -6.92
N GLY A 36 12.09 -11.76 -7.94
CA GLY A 36 10.89 -12.57 -8.20
C GLY A 36 9.73 -12.32 -7.24
N ARG A 37 9.81 -11.27 -6.43
CA ARG A 37 8.71 -10.81 -5.59
C ARG A 37 8.18 -9.48 -6.09
N ARG A 38 6.87 -9.41 -6.25
CA ARG A 38 6.17 -8.17 -6.53
C ARG A 38 5.90 -7.41 -5.24
N LEU A 39 6.30 -6.15 -5.20
CA LEU A 39 5.90 -5.19 -4.17
C LEU A 39 5.12 -4.06 -4.82
N ILE A 40 4.22 -3.46 -4.07
CA ILE A 40 3.48 -2.28 -4.47
C ILE A 40 3.85 -1.12 -3.56
N LEU A 41 4.04 0.05 -4.14
CA LEU A 41 4.22 1.29 -3.41
C LEU A 41 2.84 1.92 -3.19
N VAL A 42 2.51 2.15 -1.92
CA VAL A 42 1.25 2.76 -1.52
C VAL A 42 1.55 4.06 -0.76
N ASN A 43 0.85 5.13 -1.15
CA ASN A 43 0.93 6.43 -0.49
C ASN A 43 -0.20 6.56 0.54
N PHE A 44 0.17 6.79 1.80
CA PHE A 44 -0.75 6.95 2.93
C PHE A 44 -0.92 8.42 3.36
N GLY A 45 -0.74 9.36 2.43
CA GLY A 45 -0.80 10.79 2.67
C GLY A 45 0.32 11.25 3.60
N SER A 46 -0.05 11.92 4.69
CA SER A 46 0.91 12.46 5.69
C SER A 46 1.71 11.38 6.41
N ALA A 47 1.23 10.12 6.43
CA ALA A 47 1.97 8.99 7.00
C ALA A 47 3.11 8.49 6.07
N GLY A 48 3.16 8.99 4.83
CA GLY A 48 4.21 8.70 3.85
C GLY A 48 3.92 7.47 2.99
N GLU A 49 4.96 6.99 2.32
CA GLU A 49 4.87 5.87 1.37
C GLU A 49 5.55 4.62 1.91
N GLU A 50 4.90 3.47 1.70
CA GLU A 50 5.36 2.15 2.15
C GLU A 50 5.23 1.11 1.04
N TYR A 51 6.20 0.20 0.97
CA TYR A 51 6.12 -0.96 0.10
C TYR A 51 5.39 -2.10 0.80
N LEU A 52 4.30 -2.56 0.18
CA LEU A 52 3.47 -3.65 0.67
C LEU A 52 3.47 -4.83 -0.29
N PHE A 53 3.13 -6.01 0.22
CA PHE A 53 2.82 -7.12 -0.67
C PHE A 53 1.42 -6.97 -1.28
N PRO A 54 1.20 -7.45 -2.51
CA PRO A 54 -0.11 -7.37 -3.16
C PRO A 54 -1.26 -8.00 -2.36
N ASP A 55 -0.99 -9.05 -1.56
CA ASP A 55 -1.97 -9.71 -0.70
C ASP A 55 -2.29 -8.91 0.59
N GLU A 56 -1.50 -7.89 0.90
CA GLU A 56 -1.74 -7.03 2.07
C GLU A 56 -2.73 -5.90 1.78
N VAL A 57 -3.18 -5.76 0.53
CA VAL A 57 -4.13 -4.74 0.10
C VAL A 57 -5.28 -5.33 -0.69
N LEU A 58 -6.41 -4.63 -0.68
CA LEU A 58 -7.53 -4.86 -1.57
C LEU A 58 -7.78 -3.56 -2.35
N PRO A 59 -8.10 -3.65 -3.66
CA PRO A 59 -8.69 -2.52 -4.34
C PRO A 59 -9.96 -2.12 -3.61
N GLU A 60 -10.16 -0.82 -3.39
CA GLU A 60 -11.46 -0.35 -2.93
C GLU A 60 -12.47 -0.65 -4.05
N ALA A 61 -13.41 -1.55 -3.77
CA ALA A 61 -14.47 -1.85 -4.72
C ALA A 61 -15.35 -0.59 -4.79
N GLY A 62 -15.14 0.21 -5.84
CA GLY A 62 -16.06 1.28 -6.19
C GLY A 62 -17.47 0.69 -6.31
N SER A 63 -18.36 1.19 -5.46
CA SER A 63 -19.80 0.92 -5.58
C SER A 63 -20.38 1.69 -6.74
#